data_AF-A0A133VRP3-F1
#
_entry.id   AF-A0A133VRP3-F1
#
_cell.length_a   1.000
_cell.length_b   1.000
_cell.length_c   1.000
_cell.angle_alpha   90.00
_cell.angle_beta   90.00
_cell.angle_gamma   90.00
#
_symmetry.space_group_name_H-M   'P 1'
#
loop_
_entity.id
_entity.type
_entity.pdbx_description
1 polymer ?
#
loop_
_entity_poly.entity_id
_entity_poly.type
_entity_poly.pdbx_seq_one_letter_code
_entity_poly.pdbx_strand_id
1 'polypeptide(L)'
;EVDARDIGYGGMQLEGILAISAIIACVVGFASSSEWLSHYASWGGAAGLGPKVSAFVDGGAGIVSEGLHIPETIALTIFGVLIVSFAMTTLDTTVRMERYVISEVVGSYVHPIFENIYIGSIISVVVMGWLALQTYAGAPAGIVLWPLFGATNQILAALALLTISVYLYKRGTPIQYTFLPFLFMVITAGSAMIYNLGINWIPSIGKAGMIPLTIIGSVVVICLVGLIILAGISFKRARPG
;
A
#
# COMPACT_ATOMS: atom_id res chain seq x y z
N GLU A 1 28.38 -0.08 -16.67
CA GLU A 1 27.22 -0.92 -17.04
C GLU A 1 26.25 -0.02 -17.78
N VAL A 2 26.13 -0.16 -19.11
CA VAL A 2 25.35 0.73 -19.99
C VAL A 2 23.88 0.27 -20.11
N ASP A 3 23.59 -0.93 -19.60
CA ASP A 3 22.25 -1.54 -19.58
C ASP A 3 21.44 -1.20 -18.32
N ALA A 4 22.00 -0.38 -17.41
CA ALA A 4 21.30 0.07 -16.21
C ALA A 4 20.28 1.14 -16.60
N ARG A 5 18.99 0.79 -16.54
CA ARG A 5 17.90 1.77 -16.64
C ARG A 5 17.98 2.74 -15.48
N ASP A 6 17.60 4.00 -15.73
CA ASP A 6 17.52 5.02 -14.68
C ASP A 6 16.72 4.49 -13.49
N ILE A 7 17.39 4.44 -12.35
CA ILE A 7 16.79 4.00 -11.09
C ILE A 7 16.05 5.21 -10.54
N GLY A 8 14.79 5.04 -10.15
CA GLY A 8 13.96 6.07 -9.51
C GLY A 8 14.44 6.51 -8.12
N TYR A 9 15.74 6.49 -7.85
CA TYR A 9 16.36 6.88 -6.58
C TYR A 9 15.94 8.30 -6.16
N GLY A 10 15.85 9.24 -7.12
CA GLY A 10 15.32 10.58 -6.86
C GLY A 10 13.87 10.57 -6.38
N GLY A 11 13.02 9.73 -6.97
CA GLY A 11 11.63 9.54 -6.53
C GLY A 11 11.55 8.95 -5.11
N MET A 12 12.35 7.93 -4.82
CA MET A 12 12.43 7.33 -3.48
C MET A 12 12.85 8.35 -2.40
N GLN A 13 13.80 9.23 -2.72
CA GLN A 13 14.23 10.28 -1.80
C GLN A 13 13.14 11.34 -1.56
N LEU A 14 12.40 11.73 -2.61
CA LEU A 14 11.27 12.65 -2.48
C LEU A 14 10.13 12.03 -1.65
N GLU A 15 9.84 10.74 -1.82
CA GLU A 15 8.89 10.02 -0.96
C GLU A 15 9.36 9.98 0.50
N GLY A 16 10.67 9.79 0.74
CA GLY A 16 11.25 9.87 2.08
C GLY A 16 11.10 11.25 2.72
N ILE A 17 11.36 12.33 1.97
CA ILE A 17 11.17 13.71 2.44
C ILE A 17 9.69 13.98 2.73
N LEU A 18 8.79 13.52 1.86
CA LEU A 18 7.35 13.64 2.07
C LEU A 18 6.91 12.90 3.34
N ALA A 19 7.42 11.68 3.58
CA ALA A 19 7.13 10.91 4.77
C ALA A 19 7.61 11.61 6.05
N ILE A 20 8.83 12.16 6.04
CA ILE A 20 9.35 12.94 7.17
C ILE A 20 8.48 14.18 7.40
N SER A 21 8.12 14.89 6.34
CA SER A 21 7.27 16.09 6.41
C SER A 21 5.89 15.77 6.99
N ALA A 22 5.29 14.65 6.60
CA ALA A 22 4.03 14.16 7.15
C ALA A 22 4.14 13.79 8.62
N ILE A 23 5.24 13.17 9.05
CA ILE A 23 5.48 12.88 10.48
C ILE A 23 5.59 14.19 11.27
N ILE A 24 6.32 15.18 10.76
CA ILE A 24 6.45 16.48 11.43
C ILE A 24 5.08 17.16 11.55
N ALA A 25 4.29 17.21 10.47
CA ALA A 25 2.94 17.76 10.50
C ALA A 25 2.06 17.07 11.56
N CYS A 26 2.05 15.73 11.58
CA CYS A 26 1.23 14.93 12.50
C CYS A 26 1.77 14.84 13.94
N VAL A 27 2.94 15.39 14.26
CA VAL A 27 3.50 15.30 15.62
C VAL A 27 3.72 16.68 16.22
N VAL A 28 4.31 17.60 15.46
CA VAL A 28 4.70 18.92 15.93
C VAL A 28 3.64 19.97 15.60
N GLY A 29 2.83 19.75 14.56
CA GLY A 29 1.90 20.76 14.04
C GLY A 29 0.70 21.10 14.93
N PHE A 30 0.55 20.47 16.09
CA PHE A 30 -0.50 20.80 17.04
C PHE A 30 -0.22 22.13 17.75
N ALA A 31 -1.25 22.96 17.92
CA ALA A 31 -1.10 24.28 18.56
C ALA A 31 -0.69 24.18 20.04
N SER A 32 -0.97 23.05 20.71
CA SER A 32 -0.57 22.81 22.10
C SER A 32 -0.31 21.35 22.42
N SER A 33 0.51 21.11 23.44
CA SER A 33 0.76 19.76 24.00
C SER A 33 -0.53 19.10 24.52
N SER A 34 -1.47 19.88 25.05
CA SER A 34 -2.79 19.38 25.48
C SER A 34 -3.64 18.86 24.34
N GLU A 35 -3.58 19.53 23.18
CA GLU A 35 -4.34 19.12 21.99
C GLU A 35 -3.75 17.85 21.38
N TRP A 36 -2.42 17.76 21.31
CA TRP A 36 -1.73 16.53 20.93
C TRP A 36 -2.10 15.37 21.85
N LEU A 37 -2.08 15.58 23.17
CA LEU A 37 -2.46 14.57 24.16
C LEU A 37 -3.93 14.17 24.05
N SER A 38 -4.81 15.09 23.67
CA SER A 38 -6.23 14.79 23.42
C SER A 38 -6.41 13.96 22.15
N HIS A 39 -5.74 14.33 21.06
CA HIS A 39 -5.82 13.63 19.78
C HIS A 39 -5.26 12.21 19.86
N TYR A 40 -4.12 12.03 20.56
CA TYR A 40 -3.45 10.75 20.75
C TYR A 40 -3.74 10.08 22.10
N ALA A 41 -4.80 10.50 22.81
CA ALA A 41 -5.18 9.95 24.12
C ALA A 41 -5.45 8.44 24.09
N SER A 42 -5.92 7.93 22.95
CA SER A 42 -6.18 6.51 22.76
C SER A 42 -5.90 6.08 21.32
N TRP A 43 -5.53 4.81 21.16
CA TRP A 43 -5.38 4.18 19.85
C TRP A 43 -6.65 4.29 18.99
N GLY A 44 -7.83 4.30 19.63
CA GLY A 44 -9.13 4.43 18.96
C GLY A 44 -9.46 5.86 18.53
N GLY A 45 -9.03 6.89 19.28
CA GLY A 45 -9.29 8.30 18.96
C GLY A 45 -8.60 8.77 17.68
N ALA A 46 -7.41 8.23 17.41
CA ALA A 46 -6.68 8.42 16.16
C ALA A 46 -7.00 7.34 15.10
N ALA A 47 -7.86 6.37 15.41
CA ALA A 47 -8.25 5.31 14.50
C ALA A 47 -9.40 5.76 13.59
N GLY A 48 -9.05 6.33 12.44
CA GLY A 48 -10.03 6.65 11.40
C GLY A 48 -9.41 7.51 10.32
N LEU A 49 -10.05 7.57 9.15
CA LEU A 49 -9.56 8.41 8.06
C LEU A 49 -9.63 9.90 8.46
N GLY A 50 -10.74 10.33 9.07
CA GLY A 50 -10.95 11.72 9.51
C GLY A 50 -9.85 12.23 10.43
N PRO A 51 -9.63 11.62 11.62
CA PRO A 51 -8.57 12.04 12.54
C PRO A 51 -7.16 12.02 11.92
N LYS A 52 -6.86 11.04 11.06
CA LYS A 52 -5.56 10.96 10.38
C LYS A 52 -5.34 12.08 9.37
N VAL A 53 -6.38 12.42 8.60
CA VAL A 53 -6.34 13.49 7.60
C VAL A 53 -6.29 14.84 8.29
N SER A 54 -7.10 15.06 9.33
CA SER A 54 -7.12 16.32 10.07
C SER A 54 -5.78 16.58 10.76
N ALA A 55 -5.16 15.58 11.40
CA ALA A 55 -3.84 15.74 12.02
C ALA A 55 -2.76 16.21 11.02
N PHE A 56 -2.81 15.74 9.77
CA PHE A 56 -1.88 16.18 8.73
C PHE A 56 -2.22 17.58 8.20
N VAL A 57 -3.50 17.85 7.92
CA VAL A 57 -3.94 19.13 7.33
C VAL A 57 -3.81 20.27 8.35
N ASP A 58 -4.35 20.09 9.54
CA ASP A 58 -4.33 21.09 10.61
C ASP A 58 -2.89 21.29 11.09
N GLY A 59 -2.14 20.20 11.27
CA GLY A 59 -0.75 20.26 11.70
C GLY A 59 0.18 20.92 10.67
N GLY A 60 0.03 20.57 9.39
CA GLY A 60 0.78 21.20 8.31
C GLY A 60 0.43 22.67 8.13
N ALA A 61 -0.86 23.00 8.23
CA ALA A 61 -1.34 24.37 8.14
C ALA A 61 -0.83 25.24 9.31
N GLY A 62 -0.82 24.71 10.54
CA GLY A 62 -0.28 25.40 11.71
C GLY A 62 1.20 25.77 11.53
N ILE A 63 2.02 24.80 11.12
CA ILE A 63 3.47 25.02 10.88
C ILE A 63 3.71 26.11 9.83
N VAL A 64 2.95 26.08 8.73
CA VAL A 64 3.12 27.05 7.64
C VAL A 64 2.56 28.42 8.03
N SER A 65 1.44 28.46 8.74
CA SER A 65 0.83 29.69 9.24
C SER A 65 1.78 30.43 10.18
N GLU A 66 2.33 29.72 11.18
CA GLU A 66 3.23 30.30 12.17
C GLU A 66 4.65 30.57 11.60
N GLY A 67 5.19 29.64 10.82
CA GLY A 67 6.55 29.74 10.30
C GLY A 67 6.70 30.74 9.16
N LEU A 68 5.74 30.75 8.22
CA LEU A 68 5.78 31.60 7.02
C LEU A 68 4.84 32.80 7.08
N HIS A 69 4.12 33.00 8.20
CA HIS A 69 3.17 34.10 8.40
C HIS A 69 2.08 34.16 7.33
N ILE A 70 1.66 33.00 6.82
CA ILE A 70 0.56 32.87 5.87
C ILE A 70 -0.75 32.80 6.67
N PRO A 71 -1.84 33.48 6.25
CA PRO A 71 -3.13 33.35 6.93
C PRO A 71 -3.58 31.89 7.06
N GLU A 72 -4.01 31.48 8.25
CA GLU A 72 -4.39 30.09 8.58
C GLU A 72 -5.39 29.49 7.58
N THR A 73 -6.39 30.27 7.15
CA THR A 73 -7.38 29.84 6.15
C THR A 73 -6.73 29.46 4.81
N ILE A 74 -5.69 30.20 4.40
CA ILE A 74 -4.93 29.90 3.17
C ILE A 74 -4.08 28.66 3.39
N ALA A 75 -3.43 28.52 4.54
CA ALA A 75 -2.61 27.36 4.88
C ALA A 75 -3.45 26.06 4.91
N LEU A 76 -4.61 26.07 5.56
CA LEU A 76 -5.57 24.96 5.56
C LEU A 76 -6.03 24.60 4.14
N THR A 77 -6.28 25.61 3.29
CA THR A 77 -6.67 25.39 1.89
C THR A 77 -5.53 24.73 1.10
N ILE A 78 -4.28 25.15 1.29
CA ILE A 78 -3.10 24.56 0.62
C ILE A 78 -2.96 23.08 0.99
N PHE A 79 -3.01 22.75 2.28
CA PHE A 79 -2.88 21.36 2.73
C PHE A 79 -4.09 20.50 2.36
N GLY A 80 -5.30 21.07 2.36
CA GLY A 80 -6.50 20.42 1.85
C GLY A 80 -6.40 20.09 0.35
N VAL A 81 -5.94 21.03 -0.47
CA VAL A 81 -5.72 20.79 -1.91
C VAL A 81 -4.60 19.78 -2.13
N LEU A 82 -3.53 19.81 -1.33
CA LEU A 82 -2.44 18.82 -1.38
C LEU A 82 -2.96 17.40 -1.15
N ILE A 83 -3.75 17.16 -0.10
CA ILE A 83 -4.24 15.82 0.23
C ILE A 83 -5.24 15.29 -0.80
N VAL A 84 -6.12 16.16 -1.32
CA VAL A 84 -7.07 15.80 -2.38
C VAL A 84 -6.33 15.54 -3.70
N SER A 85 -5.33 16.35 -4.04
CA SER A 85 -4.51 16.15 -5.25
C SER A 85 -3.68 14.87 -5.18
N PHE A 86 -3.12 14.56 -4.01
CA PHE A 86 -2.42 13.30 -3.77
C PHE A 86 -3.36 12.09 -3.93
N ALA A 87 -4.57 12.16 -3.35
CA ALA A 87 -5.57 11.13 -3.50
C ALA A 87 -6.00 10.95 -4.97
N MET A 88 -6.24 12.03 -5.71
CA MET A 88 -6.60 11.97 -7.13
C MET A 88 -5.48 11.40 -8.01
N THR A 89 -4.23 11.78 -7.75
CA THR A 89 -3.07 11.25 -8.50
C THR A 89 -2.88 9.75 -8.24
N THR A 90 -3.08 9.33 -6.99
CA THR A 90 -3.06 7.91 -6.61
C THR A 90 -4.18 7.16 -7.32
N LEU A 91 -5.40 7.72 -7.33
CA LEU A 91 -6.55 7.12 -8.00
C LEU A 91 -6.29 6.92 -9.50
N ASP A 92 -5.84 7.96 -10.21
CA ASP A 92 -5.49 7.88 -11.63
C ASP A 92 -4.40 6.83 -11.89
N THR A 93 -3.37 6.77 -11.04
CA THR A 93 -2.31 5.76 -11.15
C THR A 93 -2.87 4.34 -10.95
N THR A 94 -3.74 4.14 -9.96
CA THR A 94 -4.35 2.83 -9.68
C THR A 94 -5.29 2.36 -10.78
N VAL A 95 -6.09 3.25 -11.39
CA VAL A 95 -6.94 2.92 -12.55
C VAL A 95 -6.08 2.46 -13.73
N ARG A 96 -4.92 3.10 -13.95
CA ARG A 96 -3.99 2.65 -15.00
C ARG A 96 -3.40 1.27 -14.69
N MET A 97 -2.98 1.04 -13.44
CA MET A 97 -2.43 -0.25 -13.02
C MET A 97 -3.46 -1.37 -13.13
N GLU A 98 -4.68 -1.15 -12.66
CA GLU A 98 -5.75 -2.14 -12.75
C GLU A 98 -6.10 -2.46 -14.21
N ARG A 99 -6.12 -1.46 -15.08
CA ARG A 99 -6.27 -1.70 -16.53
C ARG A 99 -5.16 -2.61 -17.07
N TYR A 100 -3.91 -2.42 -16.66
CA TYR A 100 -2.81 -3.31 -17.08
C TYR A 100 -3.05 -4.74 -16.60
N VAL A 101 -3.45 -4.92 -15.34
CA VAL A 101 -3.81 -6.23 -14.79
C VAL A 101 -4.96 -6.86 -15.58
N ILE A 102 -6.01 -6.10 -15.92
CA ILE A 102 -7.13 -6.59 -16.73
C ILE A 102 -6.65 -7.02 -18.13
N SER A 103 -5.84 -6.19 -18.79
CA SER A 103 -5.34 -6.51 -20.14
C SER A 103 -4.43 -7.75 -20.15
N GLU A 104 -3.58 -7.91 -19.13
CA GLU A 104 -2.63 -9.03 -19.05
C GLU A 104 -3.30 -10.33 -18.58
N VAL A 105 -4.16 -10.25 -17.56
CA VAL A 105 -4.77 -11.44 -16.96
C VAL A 105 -6.04 -11.85 -17.69
N VAL A 106 -6.89 -10.91 -18.07
CA VAL A 106 -8.18 -11.22 -18.71
C VAL A 106 -8.04 -11.16 -20.23
N GLY A 107 -7.34 -10.15 -20.75
CA GLY A 107 -7.10 -10.00 -22.19
C GLY A 107 -6.39 -11.20 -22.79
N SER A 108 -5.26 -11.59 -22.21
CA SER A 108 -4.42 -12.67 -22.76
C SER A 108 -4.95 -14.09 -22.49
N TYR A 109 -5.72 -14.32 -21.41
CA TYR A 109 -6.17 -15.67 -21.04
C TYR A 109 -7.67 -15.94 -21.27
N VAL A 110 -8.51 -14.89 -21.36
CA VAL A 110 -9.97 -15.04 -21.49
C VAL A 110 -10.46 -14.54 -22.85
N HIS A 111 -10.25 -13.25 -23.16
CA HIS A 111 -10.71 -12.68 -24.44
C HIS A 111 -9.99 -11.37 -24.79
N PRO A 112 -9.53 -11.17 -26.04
CA PRO A 112 -8.75 -9.98 -26.45
C PRO A 112 -9.51 -8.66 -26.37
N ILE A 113 -10.83 -8.67 -26.16
CA ILE A 113 -11.64 -7.45 -25.99
C ILE A 113 -11.19 -6.64 -24.76
N PHE A 114 -10.65 -7.32 -23.75
CA PHE A 114 -10.14 -6.69 -22.53
C PHE A 114 -8.75 -6.03 -22.71
N GLU A 115 -8.10 -6.22 -23.86
CA GLU A 115 -6.89 -5.48 -24.23
C GLU A 115 -7.21 -4.04 -24.69
N ASN A 116 -8.48 -3.76 -25.01
CA ASN A 116 -8.89 -2.42 -25.41
C ASN A 116 -8.79 -1.43 -24.22
N ILE A 117 -8.06 -0.34 -24.43
CA ILE A 117 -7.82 0.71 -23.43
C ILE A 117 -9.09 1.26 -22.80
N TYR A 118 -10.15 1.49 -23.59
CA TYR A 118 -11.40 2.07 -23.10
C TYR A 118 -12.18 1.06 -22.27
N ILE A 119 -12.24 -0.19 -22.72
CA ILE A 119 -12.96 -1.26 -22.02
C ILE A 119 -12.28 -1.57 -20.69
N GLY A 120 -10.96 -1.74 -20.69
CA GLY A 120 -10.18 -1.94 -19.48
C GLY A 120 -10.34 -0.78 -18.48
N SER A 121 -10.22 0.48 -18.94
CA SER A 121 -10.41 1.65 -18.07
C SER A 121 -11.82 1.74 -17.49
N ILE A 122 -12.87 1.49 -18.28
CA ILE A 122 -14.26 1.52 -17.80
C ILE A 122 -14.46 0.45 -16.73
N ILE A 123 -13.95 -0.76 -16.95
CA ILE A 123 -14.06 -1.85 -15.97
C ILE A 123 -13.31 -1.48 -14.69
N SER A 124 -12.08 -0.96 -14.79
CA SER A 124 -11.33 -0.50 -13.62
C SER A 124 -12.10 0.53 -12.80
N VAL A 125 -12.59 1.60 -13.45
CA VAL A 125 -13.36 2.64 -12.76
C VAL A 125 -14.66 2.08 -12.15
N VAL A 126 -15.35 1.16 -12.83
CA VAL A 126 -16.57 0.54 -12.31
C VAL A 126 -16.27 -0.36 -11.11
N VAL A 127 -15.23 -1.18 -11.17
CA VAL A 127 -14.84 -2.08 -10.07
C VAL A 127 -14.38 -1.27 -8.85
N MET A 128 -13.49 -0.29 -9.06
CA MET A 128 -13.03 0.61 -8.00
C MET A 128 -14.17 1.43 -7.41
N GLY A 129 -15.02 2.01 -8.26
CA GLY A 129 -16.18 2.80 -7.86
C GLY A 129 -17.19 1.95 -7.09
N TRP A 130 -17.46 0.74 -7.55
CA TRP A 130 -18.32 -0.21 -6.85
C TRP A 130 -17.78 -0.51 -5.46
N LEU A 131 -16.49 -0.84 -5.32
CA LEU A 131 -15.85 -1.07 -4.02
C LEU A 131 -15.87 0.17 -3.13
N ALA A 132 -15.61 1.36 -3.69
CA ALA A 132 -15.60 2.62 -2.94
C ALA A 132 -16.98 3.00 -2.37
N LEU A 133 -18.06 2.63 -3.07
CA LEU A 133 -19.44 2.88 -2.63
C LEU A 133 -19.96 1.82 -1.64
N GLN A 134 -19.25 0.70 -1.45
CA GLN A 134 -19.63 -0.30 -0.46
C GLN A 134 -19.35 0.18 0.96
N THR A 135 -20.29 -0.11 1.86
CA THR A 135 -20.12 0.06 3.30
C THR A 135 -20.41 -1.24 4.03
N TYR A 136 -19.57 -1.61 4.98
CA TYR A 136 -19.74 -2.79 5.82
C TYR A 136 -19.87 -2.34 7.28
N ALA A 137 -21.00 -2.66 7.92
CA ALA A 137 -21.28 -2.24 9.30
C ALA A 137 -21.07 -0.74 9.57
N GLY A 138 -21.42 0.11 8.60
CA GLY A 138 -21.26 1.57 8.70
C GLY A 138 -19.85 2.09 8.41
N ALA A 139 -18.87 1.21 8.16
CA ALA A 139 -17.52 1.59 7.74
C ALA A 139 -17.38 1.50 6.20
N PRO A 140 -16.72 2.48 5.55
CA PRO A 140 -16.35 2.37 4.13
C PRO A 140 -15.51 1.13 3.87
N ALA A 141 -15.75 0.44 2.74
CA ALA A 141 -15.04 -0.78 2.39
C ALA A 141 -13.51 -0.62 2.37
N GLY A 142 -13.00 0.53 1.93
CA GLY A 142 -11.56 0.81 1.93
C GLY A 142 -10.92 0.75 3.32
N ILE A 143 -11.63 1.18 4.37
CA ILE A 143 -11.13 1.09 5.76
C ILE A 143 -11.14 -0.37 6.23
N VAL A 144 -12.17 -1.13 5.86
CA VAL A 144 -12.29 -2.55 6.22
C VAL A 144 -11.19 -3.39 5.56
N LEU A 145 -10.86 -3.09 4.31
CA LEU A 145 -9.84 -3.83 3.53
C LEU A 145 -8.40 -3.35 3.81
N TRP A 146 -8.21 -2.28 4.58
CA TRP A 146 -6.90 -1.70 4.88
C TRP A 146 -5.83 -2.69 5.37
N PRO A 147 -6.13 -3.70 6.21
CA PRO A 147 -5.12 -4.67 6.63
C PRO A 147 -4.48 -5.44 5.46
N LEU A 148 -5.23 -5.67 4.38
CA LEU A 148 -4.73 -6.38 3.20
C LEU A 148 -3.73 -5.54 2.40
N PHE A 149 -3.83 -4.21 2.45
CA PHE A 149 -2.85 -3.31 1.82
C PHE A 149 -1.45 -3.51 2.43
N GLY A 150 -1.37 -3.58 3.75
CA GLY A 150 -0.10 -3.84 4.44
C GLY A 150 0.48 -5.20 4.05
N ALA A 151 -0.33 -6.24 4.06
CA ALA A 151 0.12 -7.60 3.73
C ALA A 151 0.56 -7.74 2.26
N THR A 152 -0.19 -7.18 1.31
CA THR A 152 0.16 -7.24 -0.11
C THR A 152 1.47 -6.50 -0.42
N ASN A 153 1.69 -5.33 0.18
CA ASN A 153 2.95 -4.59 0.05
C ASN A 153 4.14 -5.39 0.58
N GLN A 154 3.99 -6.09 1.69
CA GLN A 154 5.06 -6.93 2.25
C GLN A 154 5.42 -8.09 1.31
N ILE A 155 4.44 -8.67 0.62
CA ILE A 155 4.67 -9.77 -0.33
C ILE A 155 5.34 -9.27 -1.61
N LEU A 156 4.97 -8.08 -2.10
CA LEU A 156 5.64 -7.44 -3.24
C LEU A 156 7.11 -7.10 -2.89
N ALA A 157 7.35 -6.59 -1.69
CA ALA A 157 8.71 -6.37 -1.19
C ALA A 157 9.50 -7.69 -1.10
N ALA A 158 8.87 -8.77 -0.63
CA ALA A 158 9.49 -10.10 -0.61
C ALA A 158 9.81 -10.60 -2.03
N LEU A 159 8.92 -10.39 -3.01
CA LEU A 159 9.19 -10.74 -4.42
C LEU A 159 10.38 -9.96 -5.00
N ALA A 160 10.50 -8.66 -4.70
CA ALA A 160 11.64 -7.85 -5.10
C ALA A 160 12.95 -8.36 -4.47
N LEU A 161 12.96 -8.60 -3.15
CA LEU A 161 14.13 -9.13 -2.43
C LEU A 161 14.53 -10.52 -2.94
N LEU A 162 13.56 -11.38 -3.25
CA LEU A 162 13.81 -12.68 -3.86
C LEU A 162 14.48 -12.54 -5.22
N THR A 163 13.95 -11.65 -6.07
CA THR A 163 14.49 -11.39 -7.42
C THR A 163 15.94 -10.94 -7.35
N ILE A 164 16.26 -9.99 -6.46
CA ILE A 164 17.63 -9.52 -6.24
C ILE A 164 18.50 -10.65 -5.68
N SER A 165 17.99 -11.47 -4.76
CA SER A 165 18.73 -12.59 -4.18
C SER A 165 19.12 -13.63 -5.24
N VAL A 166 18.19 -13.98 -6.14
CA VAL A 166 18.46 -14.90 -7.26
C VAL A 166 19.46 -14.29 -8.24
N TYR A 167 19.38 -12.99 -8.48
CA TYR A 167 20.34 -12.27 -9.32
C TYR A 167 21.76 -12.28 -8.72
N LEU A 168 21.90 -11.95 -7.44
CA LEU A 168 23.18 -11.98 -6.73
C LEU A 168 23.76 -13.40 -6.65
N TYR A 169 22.89 -14.40 -6.49
CA TYR A 169 23.27 -15.81 -6.51
C TYR A 169 23.87 -16.23 -7.85
N LYS A 170 23.25 -15.81 -8.97
CA LYS A 170 23.79 -16.06 -10.31
C LYS A 170 25.13 -15.37 -10.56
N ARG A 171 25.38 -14.22 -9.92
CA ARG A 171 26.65 -13.49 -10.02
C ARG A 171 27.74 -14.00 -9.04
N GLY A 172 27.45 -15.03 -8.24
CA GLY A 172 28.40 -15.53 -7.23
C GLY A 172 28.70 -14.54 -6.10
N THR A 173 27.83 -13.55 -5.89
CA THR A 173 27.99 -12.50 -4.87
C THR A 173 27.22 -12.81 -3.59
N PRO A 174 27.58 -12.22 -2.42
CA PRO A 174 26.92 -12.53 -1.15
C PRO A 174 25.41 -12.23 -1.16
N ILE A 175 24.60 -13.29 -1.05
CA ILE A 175 23.12 -13.19 -1.08
C ILE A 175 22.50 -12.83 0.28
N GLN A 176 23.27 -12.95 1.36
CA GLN A 176 22.75 -12.84 2.74
C GLN A 176 22.02 -11.52 3.00
N TYR A 177 22.50 -10.42 2.41
CA TYR A 177 21.96 -9.07 2.62
C TYR A 177 20.55 -8.88 2.03
N THR A 178 20.14 -9.71 1.08
CA THR A 178 18.81 -9.63 0.45
C THR A 178 17.94 -10.83 0.80
N PHE A 179 18.55 -12.00 0.95
CA PHE A 179 17.83 -13.23 1.24
C PHE A 179 17.34 -13.30 2.69
N LEU A 180 18.12 -12.79 3.66
CA LEU A 180 17.70 -12.78 5.06
C LEU A 180 16.50 -11.83 5.28
N PRO A 181 16.49 -10.58 4.76
CA PRO A 181 15.29 -9.75 4.76
C PRO A 181 14.11 -10.40 4.03
N PHE A 182 14.34 -11.09 2.91
CA PHE A 182 13.28 -11.84 2.21
C PHE A 182 12.60 -12.87 3.13
N LEU A 183 13.40 -13.70 3.81
CA LEU A 183 12.87 -14.71 4.74
C LEU A 183 12.09 -14.07 5.88
N PHE A 184 12.61 -12.98 6.46
CA PHE A 184 11.94 -12.23 7.50
C PHE A 184 10.56 -11.74 7.03
N MET A 185 10.47 -11.16 5.82
CA MET A 185 9.22 -10.67 5.25
C MET A 185 8.22 -11.80 5.00
N VAL A 186 8.65 -12.94 4.47
CA VAL A 186 7.78 -14.10 4.23
C VAL A 186 7.23 -14.66 5.55
N ILE A 187 8.06 -14.77 6.59
CA ILE A 187 7.65 -15.30 7.89
C ILE A 187 6.67 -14.34 8.58
N THR A 188 7.00 -13.05 8.62
CA THR A 188 6.17 -12.04 9.30
C THR A 188 4.84 -11.82 8.59
N ALA A 189 4.86 -11.57 7.27
CA ALA A 189 3.63 -11.40 6.49
C ALA A 189 2.79 -12.70 6.47
N GLY A 190 3.45 -13.85 6.32
CA GLY A 190 2.79 -15.15 6.28
C GLY A 190 2.10 -15.51 7.59
N SER A 191 2.82 -15.39 8.71
CA SER A 191 2.24 -15.66 10.02
C SER A 191 1.09 -14.70 10.34
N ALA A 192 1.23 -13.40 10.05
CA ALA A 192 0.16 -12.42 10.24
C ALA A 192 -1.08 -12.73 9.38
N MET A 193 -0.90 -13.11 8.12
CA MET A 193 -2.01 -13.45 7.23
C MET A 193 -2.71 -14.74 7.63
N ILE A 194 -1.96 -15.78 7.98
CA ILE A 194 -2.52 -17.05 8.47
C ILE A 194 -3.30 -16.83 9.77
N TYR A 195 -2.76 -16.04 10.69
CA TYR A 195 -3.43 -15.69 11.94
C TYR A 195 -4.73 -14.92 11.68
N ASN A 196 -4.68 -13.86 10.87
CA ASN A 196 -5.88 -13.06 10.58
C ASN A 196 -6.94 -13.88 9.82
N LEU A 197 -6.54 -14.69 8.86
CA LEU A 197 -7.47 -15.51 8.09
C LEU A 197 -8.10 -16.60 8.97
N GLY A 198 -7.29 -17.36 9.71
CA GLY A 198 -7.74 -18.52 10.48
C GLY A 198 -8.45 -18.18 11.79
N ILE A 199 -8.07 -17.10 12.46
CA ILE A 199 -8.59 -16.73 13.79
C ILE A 199 -9.61 -15.59 13.71
N ASN A 200 -9.39 -14.59 12.87
CA ASN A 200 -10.23 -13.40 12.84
C ASN A 200 -11.31 -13.45 11.76
N TRP A 201 -10.94 -13.78 10.51
CA TRP A 201 -11.81 -13.56 9.34
C TRP A 201 -12.70 -14.76 9.01
N ILE A 202 -12.14 -15.98 8.87
CA ILE A 202 -12.93 -17.19 8.58
C ILE A 202 -13.97 -17.46 9.68
N PRO A 203 -13.62 -17.46 10.98
CA PRO A 203 -14.61 -17.72 12.04
C PRO A 203 -15.70 -16.63 12.13
N SER A 204 -15.41 -15.42 11.66
CA SER A 204 -16.32 -14.28 11.67
C SER A 204 -17.01 -14.03 10.32
N ILE A 205 -17.01 -14.99 9.39
CA ILE A 205 -17.47 -14.77 8.00
C ILE A 205 -18.92 -14.26 7.90
N GLY A 206 -19.76 -14.57 8.89
CA GLY A 206 -21.14 -14.08 8.98
C GLY A 206 -21.29 -12.61 9.36
N LYS A 207 -20.21 -11.92 9.73
CA LYS A 207 -20.22 -10.47 10.02
C LYS A 207 -19.99 -9.66 8.74
N ALA A 208 -20.62 -8.49 8.67
CA ALA A 208 -20.46 -7.57 7.54
C ALA A 208 -18.97 -7.23 7.31
N GLY A 209 -18.53 -7.31 6.05
CA GLY A 209 -17.16 -7.00 5.64
C GLY A 209 -16.15 -8.14 5.78
N MET A 210 -16.50 -9.25 6.46
CA MET A 210 -15.56 -10.37 6.63
C MET A 210 -15.43 -11.25 5.39
N ILE A 211 -16.47 -11.31 4.54
CA ILE A 211 -16.44 -12.03 3.26
C ILE A 211 -15.33 -11.51 2.34
N PRO A 212 -15.29 -10.21 1.97
CA PRO A 212 -14.24 -9.72 1.07
C PRO A 212 -12.84 -9.82 1.68
N LEU A 213 -12.70 -9.61 3.01
CA LEU A 213 -11.45 -9.84 3.74
C LEU A 213 -10.97 -11.28 3.61
N THR A 214 -11.88 -12.25 3.77
CA THR A 214 -11.56 -13.67 3.68
C THR A 214 -11.18 -14.07 2.26
N ILE A 215 -11.93 -13.62 1.25
CA ILE A 215 -11.67 -13.95 -0.16
C ILE A 215 -10.33 -13.38 -0.60
N ILE A 216 -10.13 -12.06 -0.47
CA ILE A 216 -8.90 -11.41 -0.91
C ILE A 216 -7.73 -11.91 -0.04
N GLY A 217 -7.93 -12.05 1.26
CA GLY A 217 -6.90 -12.59 2.15
C GLY A 217 -6.45 -14.01 1.79
N SER A 218 -7.38 -14.86 1.37
CA SER A 218 -7.05 -16.21 0.88
C SER A 218 -6.22 -16.15 -0.39
N VAL A 219 -6.56 -15.28 -1.35
CA VAL A 219 -5.78 -15.06 -2.57
C VAL A 219 -4.36 -14.60 -2.22
N VAL A 220 -4.21 -13.67 -1.27
CA VAL A 220 -2.91 -13.19 -0.80
C VAL A 220 -2.06 -14.31 -0.20
N VAL A 221 -2.66 -15.20 0.61
CA VAL A 221 -1.96 -16.39 1.13
C VAL A 221 -1.55 -17.35 0.01
N ILE A 222 -2.40 -17.55 -1.00
CA ILE A 222 -2.05 -18.37 -2.18
C ILE A 222 -0.86 -17.76 -2.92
N CYS A 223 -0.85 -16.44 -3.14
CA CYS A 223 0.29 -15.74 -3.75
C CYS A 223 1.57 -15.90 -2.93
N LEU A 224 1.48 -15.84 -1.59
CA LEU A 224 2.62 -16.07 -0.70
C LEU A 224 3.18 -17.49 -0.84
N VAL A 225 2.32 -18.51 -0.87
CA VAL A 225 2.73 -19.90 -1.11
C VAL A 225 3.38 -20.02 -2.49
N GLY A 226 2.80 -19.40 -3.50
CA GLY A 226 3.38 -19.31 -4.85
C GLY A 226 4.77 -18.67 -4.85
N LEU A 227 4.99 -17.61 -4.08
CA LEU A 227 6.29 -16.95 -3.93
C LEU A 227 7.34 -17.88 -3.31
N ILE A 228 6.98 -18.66 -2.28
CA ILE A 228 7.87 -19.64 -1.66
C ILE A 228 8.26 -20.74 -2.66
N ILE A 229 7.29 -21.24 -3.42
CA ILE A 229 7.53 -22.24 -4.48
C ILE A 229 8.45 -21.64 -5.55
N LEU A 230 8.16 -20.42 -5.99
CA LEU A 230 8.96 -19.70 -6.99
C LEU A 230 10.40 -19.51 -6.51
N ALA A 231 10.61 -19.20 -5.22
CA ALA A 231 11.95 -19.11 -4.65
C ALA A 231 12.71 -20.43 -4.79
N GLY A 232 12.10 -21.54 -4.37
CA GLY A 232 12.70 -22.88 -4.48
C GLY A 232 13.04 -23.27 -5.91
N ILE A 233 12.15 -22.97 -6.87
CA ILE A 233 12.40 -23.23 -8.30
C ILE A 233 13.52 -22.35 -8.84
N SER A 234 13.52 -21.06 -8.48
CA SER A 234 14.47 -20.08 -8.99
C SER A 234 15.90 -20.38 -8.56
N PHE A 235 16.12 -20.75 -7.29
CA PHE A 235 17.45 -21.16 -6.82
C PHE A 235 17.90 -22.50 -7.41
N LYS A 236 17.00 -23.46 -7.65
CA LYS A 236 17.37 -24.72 -8.35
C LYS A 236 17.77 -24.49 -9.80
N ARG A 237 17.13 -23.55 -10.49
CA ARG A 237 17.41 -23.22 -11.90
C ARG A 237 18.62 -22.30 -12.06
N ALA A 238 18.91 -21.47 -11.07
CA ALA A 238 20.10 -20.64 -11.06
C ALA A 238 21.32 -21.54 -10.82
N ARG A 239 22.03 -21.91 -11.89
CA ARG A 239 23.38 -22.48 -11.74
C ARG A 239 24.33 -21.33 -11.39
N PRO A 240 25.19 -21.46 -10.37
CA PRO A 240 26.29 -20.53 -10.20
C PRO A 240 27.13 -20.57 -11.48
N GLY A 241 27.26 -19.41 -12.14
CA GLY A 241 28.19 -19.23 -13.26
C GLY A 241 29.60 -19.01 -12.76
#